data_AF-A0A445MQK1-F1
#
_entry.id   AF-A0A445MQK1-F1
#
_cell.length_a   1.000
_cell.length_b   1.000
_cell.length_c   1.000
_cell.angle_alpha   90.00
_cell.angle_beta   90.00
_cell.angle_gamma   90.00
#
_symmetry.space_group_name_H-M   'P 1'
#
loop_
_entity.id
_entity.type
_entity.pdbx_description
1 polymer ?
#
loop_
_entity_poly.entity_id
_entity_poly.type
_entity_poly.pdbx_seq_one_letter_code
_entity_poly.pdbx_strand_id
1 'polypeptide(L)'
;MIEFPKDFKEFLQLLNSKKIEYLVIGGYAVGYHGYPRATGALDIWVAINEQTAMKMVEVLIEFGFAPSEVKKELWGIAHLCG
;
A
#
# COMPACT_ATOMS: atom_id res chain seq x y z
N MET A 1 -16.19 12.62 4.94
CA MET A 1 -15.16 11.65 5.36
C MET A 1 -14.72 10.92 4.10
N ILE A 2 -13.43 10.80 3.83
CA ILE A 2 -12.95 10.06 2.65
C ILE A 2 -13.13 8.58 2.88
N GLU A 3 -13.72 7.90 1.90
CA GLU A 3 -13.88 6.46 1.93
C GLU A 3 -12.87 5.80 1.01
N PHE A 4 -12.20 4.76 1.51
CA PHE A 4 -11.35 3.90 0.68
C PHE A 4 -12.21 2.91 -0.13
N PRO A 5 -11.91 2.73 -1.42
CA PRO A 5 -12.28 1.54 -2.19
C PRO A 5 -12.00 0.23 -1.45
N LYS A 6 -12.76 -0.81 -1.80
CA LYS A 6 -12.73 -2.10 -1.07
C LYS A 6 -11.34 -2.76 -1.13
N ASP A 7 -10.76 -2.80 -2.32
CA ASP A 7 -9.42 -3.29 -2.61
C ASP A 7 -8.35 -2.55 -1.78
N PHE A 8 -8.46 -1.23 -1.63
CA PHE A 8 -7.54 -0.47 -0.77
C PHE A 8 -7.70 -0.84 0.71
N LYS A 9 -8.94 -1.04 1.19
CA LYS A 9 -9.19 -1.51 2.56
C LYS A 9 -8.58 -2.90 2.78
N GLU A 10 -8.78 -3.82 1.84
CA GLU A 10 -8.25 -5.19 1.89
C GLU A 10 -6.70 -5.19 1.89
N PHE A 11 -6.08 -4.36 1.06
CA PHE A 11 -4.62 -4.22 1.04
C PHE A 11 -4.07 -3.72 2.38
N LEU A 12 -4.67 -2.66 2.94
CA LEU A 12 -4.24 -2.12 4.24
C LEU A 12 -4.45 -3.13 5.38
N GLN A 13 -5.53 -3.93 5.34
CA GLN A 13 -5.76 -5.02 6.28
C GLN A 13 -4.68 -6.10 6.19
N LEU A 14 -4.21 -6.39 4.99
CA LEU A 14 -3.15 -7.37 4.78
C LEU A 14 -1.78 -6.89 5.29
N LEU A 15 -1.46 -5.60 5.12
CA LEU A 15 -0.28 -4.99 5.76
C LEU A 15 -0.35 -5.10 7.28
N ASN A 16 -1.52 -4.83 7.86
CA ASN A 16 -1.77 -4.93 9.30
C ASN A 16 -1.60 -6.38 9.80
N SER A 17 -2.12 -7.37 9.08
CA SER A 17 -2.03 -8.79 9.49
C SER A 17 -0.58 -9.29 9.50
N LYS A 18 0.26 -8.81 8.57
CA LYS A 18 1.70 -9.12 8.50
C LYS A 18 2.57 -8.24 9.41
N LYS A 19 1.96 -7.32 10.16
CA LYS A 19 2.64 -6.35 11.03
C LYS A 19 3.72 -5.58 10.27
N ILE A 20 3.33 -5.02 9.12
CA ILE A 20 4.17 -4.11 8.34
C ILE A 20 3.83 -2.70 8.78
N GLU A 21 4.83 -1.93 9.18
CA GLU A 21 4.66 -0.50 9.46
C GLU A 21 4.62 0.26 8.14
N TYR A 22 3.59 1.10 7.97
CA TYR A 22 3.41 1.94 6.79
C TYR A 22 2.82 3.29 7.14
N LEU A 23 2.97 4.25 6.22
CA LEU A 23 2.31 5.55 6.27
C LEU A 23 1.55 5.76 4.96
N VAL A 24 0.24 6.04 5.05
CA VAL A 24 -0.53 6.49 3.88
C VAL A 24 -0.09 7.91 3.54
N ILE A 25 0.33 8.11 2.29
CA ILE A 25 0.77 9.40 1.76
C ILE A 25 -0.07 9.79 0.54
N GLY A 26 0.30 10.85 -0.15
CA GLY A 26 -0.32 11.22 -1.42
C GLY A 26 -1.77 11.70 -1.30
N GLY A 27 -2.59 11.39 -2.31
CA GLY A 27 -3.91 11.99 -2.48
C GLY A 27 -4.90 11.67 -1.36
N TYR A 28 -4.89 10.43 -0.86
CA TYR A 28 -5.75 10.03 0.26
C TYR A 28 -5.38 10.74 1.57
N ALA A 29 -4.08 10.93 1.85
CA ALA A 29 -3.64 11.67 3.03
C ALA A 29 -4.06 13.15 2.96
N VAL A 30 -3.84 13.80 1.82
CA VAL A 30 -4.24 15.20 1.59
C VAL A 30 -5.75 15.38 1.72
N GLY A 31 -6.51 14.48 1.10
CA GLY A 31 -7.96 14.53 1.13
C GLY A 31 -8.54 14.31 2.52
N TYR A 32 -7.94 13.43 3.33
CA TYR A 32 -8.36 13.22 4.72
C TYR A 32 -8.26 14.49 5.56
N HIS A 33 -7.24 15.31 5.32
CA HIS A 33 -7.04 16.61 5.99
C HIS A 33 -7.86 17.76 5.41
N GLY A 34 -8.89 17.47 4.60
CA GLY A 34 -9.90 18.45 4.21
C GLY A 34 -9.60 19.21 2.91
N TYR A 35 -8.60 18.79 2.14
CA TYR A 35 -8.31 19.34 0.81
C TYR A 35 -8.79 18.38 -0.28
N PRO A 36 -9.96 18.61 -0.91
CA PRO A 36 -10.50 17.70 -1.91
C PRO A 36 -9.54 17.57 -3.09
N ARG A 37 -8.95 16.39 -3.24
CA ARG A 37 -8.10 16.02 -4.37
C ARG A 37 -8.59 14.70 -4.91
N ALA A 38 -9.10 14.70 -6.15
CA ALA A 38 -9.40 13.46 -6.84
C ALA A 38 -8.10 12.66 -7.01
N THR A 39 -8.09 11.44 -6.53
CA THR A 39 -7.01 10.48 -6.75
C THR A 39 -7.63 9.10 -6.96
N GLY A 40 -7.10 8.35 -7.92
CA GLY A 40 -7.49 6.95 -8.17
C GLY A 40 -6.47 5.95 -7.65
N ALA A 41 -5.50 6.41 -6.87
CA ALA A 41 -4.40 5.57 -6.41
C ALA A 41 -4.15 5.71 -4.91
N LEU A 42 -3.79 4.59 -4.29
CA LEU A 42 -3.28 4.54 -2.93
C LEU A 42 -1.75 4.59 -2.97
N ASP A 43 -1.20 5.62 -2.33
CA ASP A 43 0.24 5.76 -2.12
C ASP A 43 0.58 5.42 -0.66
N ILE A 44 1.51 4.48 -0.46
CA ILE A 44 2.03 4.17 0.89
C ILE A 44 3.55 4.24 0.94
N TRP A 45 4.06 4.65 2.08
CA TRP A 45 5.45 4.55 2.46
C TRP A 45 5.66 3.36 3.40
N VAL A 46 6.72 2.57 3.17
CA VAL A 46 7.12 1.44 4.02
C VAL A 46 8.60 1.55 4.36
N ALA A 47 9.01 0.97 5.49
CA ALA A 47 10.41 0.96 5.91
C ALA A 47 11.31 0.19 4.91
N ILE A 48 12.44 0.79 4.55
CA ILE A 48 13.41 0.18 3.61
C ILE A 48 14.36 -0.72 4.41
N ASN A 49 13.92 -1.96 4.64
CA ASN A 49 14.75 -3.01 5.22
C ASN A 49 14.35 -4.38 4.66
N GLU A 50 15.23 -5.37 4.82
CA GLU A 50 15.04 -6.69 4.23
C GLU A 50 13.80 -7.42 4.78
N GLN A 51 13.51 -7.27 6.07
CA GLN A 51 12.36 -7.92 6.70
C GLN A 51 11.05 -7.38 6.13
N THR A 52 10.92 -6.06 5.98
CA THR A 52 9.77 -5.42 5.35
C THR A 52 9.66 -5.84 3.88
N ALA A 53 10.77 -5.87 3.13
CA ALA A 53 10.75 -6.29 1.73
C ALA A 53 10.24 -7.73 1.56
N MET A 54 10.70 -8.67 2.38
CA MET A 54 10.23 -10.07 2.34
C MET A 54 8.73 -10.17 2.65
N LYS A 55 8.25 -9.48 3.69
CA LYS A 55 6.83 -9.46 4.02
C LYS A 55 5.99 -8.81 2.93
N MET A 56 6.48 -7.75 2.29
CA MET A 56 5.79 -7.09 1.19
C MET A 56 5.60 -8.02 -0.02
N VAL A 57 6.59 -8.90 -0.30
CA VAL A 57 6.42 -9.93 -1.34
C VAL A 57 5.25 -10.86 -1.01
N GLU A 58 5.16 -11.33 0.24
CA GLU A 58 4.03 -12.17 0.67
C GLU A 58 2.69 -11.44 0.55
N VAL A 59 2.63 -10.18 1.00
CA VAL A 59 1.43 -9.33 0.89
C VAL A 59 0.99 -9.21 -0.56
N LEU A 60 1.90 -8.89 -1.48
CA LEU A 60 1.54 -8.70 -2.88
C LEU A 60 1.01 -10.00 -3.51
N ILE A 61 1.63 -11.14 -3.20
CA ILE A 61 1.16 -12.45 -3.68
C ILE A 61 -0.21 -12.79 -3.10
N GLU A 62 -0.41 -12.61 -1.79
CA GLU A 62 -1.68 -12.90 -1.11
C GLU A 62 -2.80 -11.94 -1.54
N PHE A 63 -2.45 -10.71 -1.94
CA PHE A 63 -3.38 -9.74 -2.52
C PHE A 63 -3.81 -10.10 -3.96
N GLY A 64 -3.02 -10.91 -4.67
CA GLY A 64 -3.38 -11.45 -5.99
C GLY A 64 -2.39 -11.16 -7.12
N PHE A 65 -1.23 -10.55 -6.84
CA PHE A 65 -0.17 -10.40 -7.86
C PHE A 65 0.52 -11.74 -8.13
N ALA A 66 0.88 -12.00 -9.39
CA ALA A 66 1.61 -13.21 -9.71
C ALA A 66 3.05 -13.13 -9.15
N PRO A 67 3.63 -14.23 -8.62
CA PRO A 67 5.00 -14.22 -8.10
C PRO A 67 6.05 -13.73 -9.11
N SER A 68 5.81 -13.92 -10.41
CA SER A 68 6.68 -13.43 -11.49
C SER A 68 6.66 -11.90 -11.66
N GLU A 69 5.61 -11.23 -11.17
CA GLU A 69 5.43 -9.78 -11.25
C GLU A 69 6.05 -9.06 -10.05
N VAL A 70 6.34 -9.79 -8.96
CA VAL A 70 6.86 -9.23 -7.73
C VAL A 70 8.39 -9.35 -7.68
N LYS A 71 9.08 -8.22 -7.81
CA LYS A 71 10.54 -8.16 -7.64
C LYS A 71 10.90 -7.84 -6.20
N LYS A 72 11.98 -8.46 -5.70
CA LYS A 72 12.52 -8.20 -4.34
C LYS A 72 13.07 -6.77 -4.18
N GLU A 73 13.27 -6.07 -5.29
CA GLU A 73 13.71 -4.66 -5.38
C GLU A 73 12.55 -3.68 -5.13
N LEU A 74 11.82 -3.83 -4.01
CA LEU A 74 10.81 -2.88 -3.59
C LEU A 74 11.46 -1.78 -2.75
N TRP A 75 11.61 -0.59 -3.34
CA TRP A 75 12.21 0.55 -2.67
C TRP A 75 11.18 1.66 -2.44
N GLY A 76 10.87 1.91 -1.17
CA GLY A 76 10.54 3.24 -0.66
C GLY A 76 9.21 3.88 -1.05
N ILE A 77 8.43 3.46 -2.03
CA ILE A 77 7.04 3.89 -2.26
C ILE A 77 6.30 2.77 -2.98
N ALA A 78 5.09 2.40 -2.52
CA ALA A 78 4.18 1.55 -3.27
C ALA A 78 2.98 2.37 -3.78
N HIS A 79 2.68 2.23 -5.07
CA HIS A 79 1.58 2.90 -5.77
C HIS A 79 0.61 1.83 -6.28
N LEU A 80 -0.63 1.87 -5.81
CA LEU A 80 -1.70 0.96 -6.25
C LEU A 80 -2.78 1.75 -6.96
N CYS A 81 -3.09 1.38 -8.20
CA CYS A 81 -4.22 1.90 -8.96
C CYS A 81 -5.43 0.98 -8.74
N GLY A 82 -6.61 1.57 -8.47
CA GLY A 82 -7.89 0.85 -8.42
C GLY A 82 -8.59 0.75 -9.77
#